data_AF-A0A7C5J465-F1
#
_entry.id   AF-A0A7C5J465-F1
#
_cell.length_a   1.000
_cell.length_b   1.000
_cell.length_c   1.000
_cell.angle_alpha   90.00
_cell.angle_beta   90.00
_cell.angle_gamma   90.00
#
_symmetry.space_group_name_H-M   'P 1'
#
loop_
_entity.id
_entity.type
_entity.pdbx_description
1 polymer ?
#
loop_
_entity_poly.entity_id
_entity_poly.type
_entity_poly.pdbx_seq_one_letter_code
_entity_poly.pdbx_strand_id
1 'polypeptide(L)'
;MHRAAVRLEAVPLTGHGDVLDLGVRAPAREGPRRARVVARANINLRGHPRHGFGIVVQEDGLRHPSFMNKPTAFKDKVYVELDGGDEGLEVRAFHVVDRMNELFDVAIVARSESTDIDLEAKIGRPAALEVTTPIDEITPTTRRWTGLCVDFAQTRVEADGMSTYRIVIRPLLWKLSQRRNHRLFLHQSIPTIVSTLLEEWDVPFTLELDDAQYPKLELRIQYGESDYDFFERLLEEAGIAYYFDDADGKSQLVLSDAPQSREPRAAKLPFVDEMTSAGGAEVEYATRIGLRHRVRPGALVYRDHDYRRPSLDLRGSSTASSETETRYEQFVYHPGRFL
;
A
#
# COMPACT_ATOMS: atom_id res chain seq x y z
N MET A 1 -3.60 -54.67 -1.89
CA MET A 1 -3.13 -53.78 -2.98
C MET A 1 -2.66 -52.48 -2.35
N HIS A 2 -1.39 -52.15 -2.54
CA HIS A 2 -0.67 -51.10 -1.84
C HIS A 2 -1.23 -49.70 -2.09
N ARG A 3 -1.43 -48.94 -1.01
CA ARG A 3 -1.55 -47.47 -1.05
C ARG A 3 -0.15 -46.89 -0.87
N ALA A 4 0.35 -46.20 -1.90
CA ALA A 4 1.54 -45.37 -1.77
C ALA A 4 1.17 -44.10 -0.99
N ALA A 5 1.85 -43.85 0.12
CA ALA A 5 1.81 -42.59 0.83
C ALA A 5 2.87 -41.66 0.23
N VAL A 6 2.45 -40.56 -0.36
CA VAL A 6 3.36 -39.46 -0.72
C VAL A 6 3.45 -38.53 0.47
N ARG A 7 4.62 -38.52 1.11
CA ARG A 7 4.98 -37.62 2.21
C ARG A 7 5.51 -36.33 1.59
N LEU A 8 4.75 -35.24 1.70
CA LEU A 8 5.23 -33.89 1.38
C LEU A 8 5.84 -33.29 2.64
N GLU A 9 7.17 -33.18 2.66
CA GLU A 9 7.91 -32.44 3.68
C GLU A 9 7.97 -30.97 3.27
N ALA A 10 7.49 -30.08 4.15
CA ALA A 10 7.68 -28.65 4.00
C ALA A 10 9.13 -28.31 4.35
N VAL A 11 9.90 -27.90 3.35
CA VAL A 11 11.24 -27.31 3.54
C VAL A 11 11.04 -25.83 3.91
N PRO A 12 11.62 -25.35 5.03
CA PRO A 12 11.57 -23.92 5.34
C PRO A 12 12.44 -23.14 4.33
N LEU A 13 11.82 -22.19 3.62
CA LEU A 13 12.57 -21.17 2.87
C LEU A 13 13.21 -20.22 3.89
N THR A 14 14.45 -20.50 4.26
CA THR A 14 15.35 -19.50 4.84
C THR A 14 15.71 -18.49 3.76
N GLY A 15 14.99 -17.37 3.73
CA GLY A 15 15.34 -16.17 2.99
C GLY A 15 15.43 -15.01 3.96
N HIS A 16 16.65 -14.62 4.31
CA HIS A 16 16.93 -13.34 4.96
C HIS A 16 16.44 -12.21 4.05
N GLY A 17 15.29 -11.63 4.39
CA GLY A 17 14.84 -10.35 3.84
C GLY A 17 15.02 -9.29 4.92
N ASP A 18 16.13 -8.56 4.85
CA ASP A 18 16.36 -7.38 5.66
C ASP A 18 15.33 -6.31 5.28
N VAL A 19 14.42 -6.02 6.20
CA VAL A 19 13.52 -4.87 6.11
C VAL A 19 14.28 -3.66 6.63
N LEU A 20 14.73 -2.78 5.72
CA LEU A 20 15.24 -1.46 6.07
C LEU A 20 14.05 -0.57 6.48
N ASP A 21 13.98 -0.26 7.78
CA ASP A 21 13.00 0.64 8.37
C ASP A 21 13.41 2.09 8.06
N LEU A 22 12.77 2.72 7.07
CA LEU A 22 12.98 4.13 6.76
C LEU A 22 12.26 5.01 7.79
N GLY A 23 13.03 5.54 8.74
CA GLY A 23 12.58 6.53 9.71
C GLY A 23 12.70 7.95 9.15
N VAL A 24 11.57 8.58 8.83
CA VAL A 24 11.54 10.02 8.53
C VAL A 24 11.77 10.83 9.81
N ARG A 25 12.68 11.81 9.74
CA ARG A 25 13.17 12.62 10.87
C ARG A 25 12.30 13.87 11.07
N ALA A 26 11.37 13.83 12.02
CA ALA A 26 10.66 15.04 12.50
C ALA A 26 11.53 15.85 13.49
N PRO A 27 11.52 17.21 13.43
CA PRO A 27 12.26 18.06 14.36
C PRO A 27 11.82 17.86 15.81
N ALA A 28 12.80 17.98 16.72
CA ALA A 28 12.67 17.64 18.13
C ALA A 28 11.62 18.51 18.86
N ARG A 29 10.62 17.86 19.46
CA ARG A 29 9.98 18.35 20.68
C ARG A 29 10.34 17.40 21.81
N GLU A 30 10.84 17.97 22.89
CA GLU A 30 11.28 17.27 24.10
C GLU A 30 10.13 16.50 24.73
N GLY A 31 10.35 15.20 24.97
CA GLY A 31 9.42 14.30 25.64
C GLY A 31 9.78 12.84 25.34
N PRO A 32 9.88 11.95 26.34
CA PRO A 32 10.27 10.57 26.10
C PRO A 32 9.06 9.81 25.55
N ARG A 33 9.28 9.03 24.49
CA ARG A 33 8.37 8.03 23.86
C ARG A 33 7.68 8.53 22.60
N ARG A 34 8.14 8.03 21.44
CA ARG A 34 7.43 8.10 20.17
C ARG A 34 6.63 6.79 20.00
N ALA A 35 5.30 6.89 19.99
CA ALA A 35 4.40 5.79 19.69
C ALA A 35 4.01 5.85 18.21
N ARG A 36 4.02 4.72 17.50
CA ARG A 36 3.36 4.60 16.19
C ARG A 36 1.97 4.03 16.42
N VAL A 37 0.95 4.87 16.26
CA VAL A 37 -0.45 4.47 16.33
C VAL A 37 -0.80 3.77 15.02
N VAL A 38 -1.06 2.47 15.06
CA VAL A 38 -1.65 1.75 13.92
C VAL A 38 -3.16 1.74 14.13
N ALA A 39 -3.84 2.73 13.57
CA ALA A 39 -5.29 2.71 13.47
C ALA A 39 -5.66 1.79 12.29
N ARG A 40 -6.31 0.66 12.58
CA ARG A 40 -7.01 -0.13 11.56
C ARG A 40 -8.48 0.26 11.60
N ALA A 41 -8.91 1.04 10.63
CA ALA A 41 -10.34 1.25 10.39
C ALA A 41 -10.88 -0.01 9.69
N ASN A 42 -11.53 -0.89 10.45
CA ASN A 42 -12.35 -1.94 9.87
C ASN A 42 -13.73 -1.33 9.64
N ILE A 43 -14.09 -1.04 8.39
CA ILE A 43 -15.51 -0.82 8.05
C ILE A 43 -16.15 -2.20 8.05
N ASN A 44 -16.61 -2.65 9.22
CA ASN A 44 -17.19 -3.97 9.41
C ASN A 44 -18.69 -3.81 9.68
N LEU A 45 -19.51 -3.96 8.64
CA LEU A 45 -20.97 -3.95 8.77
C LEU A 45 -21.46 -5.36 9.14
N ARG A 46 -21.49 -5.65 10.47
CA ARG A 46 -22.09 -6.82 11.19
C ARG A 46 -21.58 -8.22 10.76
N GLY A 47 -21.24 -9.20 11.60
CA GLY A 47 -21.24 -9.38 13.05
C GLY A 47 -20.75 -10.81 13.38
N HIS A 48 -20.15 -10.97 14.56
CA HIS A 48 -19.63 -12.17 15.24
C HIS A 48 -18.20 -12.69 14.99
N PRO A 49 -17.53 -13.21 16.04
CA PRO A 49 -16.08 -13.17 16.17
C PRO A 49 -15.45 -14.51 15.81
N ARG A 50 -14.31 -14.48 15.12
CA ARG A 50 -13.16 -15.35 15.36
C ARG A 50 -11.99 -14.91 14.50
N HIS A 51 -10.81 -15.05 15.09
CA HIS A 51 -9.45 -14.94 14.55
C HIS A 51 -9.30 -14.61 13.06
N GLY A 52 -8.57 -13.53 12.77
CA GLY A 52 -8.25 -13.15 11.39
C GLY A 52 -7.52 -14.26 10.65
N PHE A 53 -7.97 -14.53 9.44
CA PHE A 53 -7.26 -15.27 8.41
C PHE A 53 -7.62 -14.68 7.04
N GLY A 54 -6.63 -14.64 6.15
CA GLY A 54 -6.79 -14.18 4.77
C GLY A 54 -7.72 -15.10 3.98
N ILE A 55 -8.17 -14.61 2.82
CA ILE A 55 -8.86 -15.44 1.86
C ILE A 55 -7.80 -16.30 1.15
N VAL A 56 -7.68 -17.55 1.60
CA VAL A 56 -7.19 -18.65 0.79
C VAL A 56 -8.41 -19.22 0.08
N VAL A 57 -8.44 -19.12 -1.25
CA VAL A 57 -9.34 -19.95 -2.06
C VAL A 57 -8.69 -21.32 -2.13
N GLN A 58 -9.20 -22.27 -1.37
CA GLN A 58 -8.91 -23.69 -1.57
C GLN A 58 -10.24 -24.38 -1.84
N GLU A 59 -10.40 -24.89 -3.06
CA GLU A 59 -11.46 -25.82 -3.40
C GLU A 59 -11.16 -27.18 -2.76
N ASP A 60 -12.08 -27.67 -1.94
CA ASP A 60 -12.40 -29.10 -1.87
C ASP A 60 -13.78 -29.28 -1.22
N GLY A 61 -14.60 -30.12 -1.84
CA GLY A 61 -16.04 -30.22 -1.57
C GLY A 61 -16.38 -30.69 -0.16
N LEU A 62 -17.37 -30.03 0.45
CA LEU A 62 -18.62 -30.62 0.98
C LEU A 62 -19.41 -29.60 1.83
N ARG A 63 -20.69 -29.47 1.46
CA ARG A 63 -21.86 -28.97 2.22
C ARG A 63 -21.93 -27.47 2.55
N HIS A 64 -22.73 -26.78 1.73
CA HIS A 64 -23.30 -25.46 2.00
C HIS A 64 -24.01 -25.37 3.36
N PRO A 65 -23.68 -24.40 4.22
CA PRO A 65 -24.67 -23.83 5.12
C PRO A 65 -25.51 -22.82 4.33
N SER A 66 -26.83 -22.94 4.42
CA SER A 66 -27.80 -22.04 3.82
C SER A 66 -27.52 -20.59 4.21
N PHE A 67 -27.03 -19.79 3.27
CA PHE A 67 -26.83 -18.36 3.47
C PHE A 67 -28.20 -17.68 3.50
N MET A 68 -28.60 -17.28 4.70
CA MET A 68 -29.81 -16.51 4.94
C MET A 68 -29.66 -15.14 4.26
N ASN A 69 -30.52 -14.90 3.29
CA ASN A 69 -30.57 -13.75 2.40
C ASN A 69 -30.70 -12.43 3.21
N LYS A 70 -29.64 -11.63 3.29
CA LYS A 70 -29.71 -10.17 3.52
C LYS A 70 -28.62 -9.41 2.74
N PRO A 71 -28.76 -9.24 1.41
CA PRO A 71 -27.90 -8.37 0.62
C PRO A 71 -28.61 -7.02 0.44
N THR A 72 -28.46 -6.09 1.39
CA THR A 72 -29.10 -4.76 1.24
C THR A 72 -28.27 -3.60 1.79
N ALA A 73 -27.20 -3.85 2.57
CA ALA A 73 -26.45 -2.76 3.20
C ALA A 73 -25.45 -2.03 2.28
N PHE A 74 -25.06 -2.63 1.15
CA PHE A 74 -24.09 -2.06 0.20
C PHE A 74 -24.72 -1.28 -0.95
N LYS A 75 -25.99 -1.58 -1.25
CA LYS A 75 -26.71 -0.91 -2.34
C LYS A 75 -26.73 0.58 -1.98
N ASP A 76 -26.23 1.39 -2.92
CA ASP A 76 -26.13 2.84 -2.86
C ASP A 76 -24.94 3.46 -2.09
N LYS A 77 -23.97 2.65 -1.60
CA LYS A 77 -22.80 3.17 -0.84
C LYS A 77 -21.43 2.75 -1.36
N VAL A 78 -21.35 1.69 -2.14
CA VAL A 78 -20.08 1.17 -2.67
C VAL A 78 -20.25 0.88 -4.15
N TYR A 79 -19.40 1.49 -4.96
CA TYR A 79 -19.49 1.42 -6.41
C TYR A 79 -18.15 1.01 -7.01
N VAL A 80 -18.21 0.24 -8.09
CA VAL A 80 -17.07 -0.03 -8.94
C VAL A 80 -17.33 0.64 -10.28
N GLU A 81 -16.37 1.44 -10.73
CA GLU A 81 -16.39 2.07 -12.04
C GLU A 81 -15.34 1.40 -12.91
N LEU A 82 -15.74 0.98 -14.11
CA LEU A 82 -14.85 0.43 -15.12
C LEU A 82 -14.92 1.30 -16.37
N ASP A 83 -13.83 1.33 -17.13
CA ASP A 83 -13.81 2.00 -18.43
C ASP A 83 -14.92 1.49 -19.35
N GLY A 84 -15.66 2.40 -19.97
CA GLY A 84 -16.83 2.07 -20.78
C GLY A 84 -18.10 1.69 -20.00
N GLY A 85 -18.15 1.87 -18.68
CA GLY A 85 -19.36 1.70 -17.85
C GLY A 85 -19.26 0.58 -16.81
N ASP A 86 -20.17 0.62 -15.83
CA ASP A 86 -20.20 -0.27 -14.65
C ASP A 86 -20.80 -1.66 -14.90
N GLU A 87 -21.32 -1.93 -16.10
CA GLU A 87 -21.89 -3.22 -16.53
C GLU A 87 -22.95 -3.80 -15.56
N GLY A 88 -23.62 -2.94 -14.78
CA GLY A 88 -24.57 -3.38 -13.74
C GLY A 88 -23.92 -4.16 -12.58
N LEU A 89 -22.63 -3.94 -12.31
CA LEU A 89 -21.89 -4.63 -11.25
C LEU A 89 -22.30 -4.14 -9.84
N GLU A 90 -23.03 -4.98 -9.12
CA GLU A 90 -23.33 -4.79 -7.71
C GLU A 90 -22.20 -5.36 -6.83
N VAL A 91 -21.46 -4.48 -6.14
CA VAL A 91 -20.39 -4.89 -5.21
C VAL A 91 -20.97 -5.68 -4.03
N ARG A 92 -20.41 -6.87 -3.79
CA ARG A 92 -20.79 -7.77 -2.68
C ARG A 92 -19.77 -7.81 -1.56
N ALA A 93 -18.49 -7.72 -1.91
CA ALA A 93 -17.38 -7.65 -0.96
C ALA A 93 -16.22 -6.89 -1.59
N PHE A 94 -15.41 -6.25 -0.75
CA PHE A 94 -14.16 -5.66 -1.20
C PHE A 94 -13.12 -5.73 -0.08
N HIS A 95 -11.85 -5.65 -0.46
CA HIS A 95 -10.71 -5.58 0.43
C HIS A 95 -9.70 -4.60 -0.13
N VAL A 96 -9.30 -3.62 0.67
CA VAL A 96 -8.30 -2.62 0.29
C VAL A 96 -7.09 -2.73 1.21
N VAL A 97 -5.91 -2.86 0.61
CA VAL A 97 -4.63 -2.66 1.28
C VAL A 97 -4.02 -1.38 0.74
N ASP A 98 -3.78 -0.44 1.63
CA ASP A 98 -3.19 0.86 1.31
C ASP A 98 -2.20 1.21 2.42
N ARG A 99 -0.93 1.41 2.04
CA ARG A 99 0.18 1.66 2.97
C ARG A 99 1.12 2.68 2.34
N MET A 100 1.73 3.48 3.21
CA MET A 100 2.81 4.38 2.80
C MET A 100 3.97 3.55 2.25
N ASN A 101 4.56 4.02 1.14
CA ASN A 101 5.63 3.37 0.40
C ASN A 101 5.26 2.00 -0.17
N GLU A 102 3.98 1.74 -0.46
CA GLU A 102 3.55 0.54 -1.19
C GLU A 102 2.48 0.90 -2.22
N LEU A 103 2.36 0.12 -3.29
CA LEU A 103 1.19 0.20 -4.18
C LEU A 103 -0.06 -0.25 -3.42
N PHE A 104 -1.15 0.51 -3.51
CA PHE A 104 -2.42 -0.01 -3.00
C PHE A 104 -2.92 -1.18 -3.86
N ASP A 105 -3.67 -2.09 -3.24
CA ASP A 105 -4.29 -3.23 -3.90
C ASP A 105 -5.75 -3.32 -3.45
N VAL A 106 -6.66 -3.23 -4.42
CA VAL A 106 -8.10 -3.25 -4.19
C VAL A 106 -8.66 -4.50 -4.85
N ALA A 107 -9.17 -5.44 -4.06
CA ALA A 107 -9.84 -6.64 -4.55
C ALA A 107 -11.35 -6.54 -4.32
N ILE A 108 -12.14 -6.78 -5.36
CA ILE A 108 -13.59 -6.61 -5.37
C ILE A 108 -14.24 -7.92 -5.82
N VAL A 109 -15.34 -8.29 -5.17
CA VAL A 109 -16.27 -9.32 -5.63
C VAL A 109 -17.61 -8.62 -5.92
N ALA A 110 -18.07 -8.73 -7.15
CA ALA A 110 -19.30 -8.10 -7.62
C ALA A 110 -20.22 -9.11 -8.32
N ARG A 111 -21.51 -8.79 -8.45
CA ARG A 111 -22.48 -9.58 -9.21
C ARG A 111 -23.15 -8.72 -10.27
N SER A 112 -23.39 -9.27 -11.45
CA SER A 112 -24.15 -8.59 -12.51
C SER A 112 -25.15 -9.55 -13.16
N GLU A 113 -26.23 -8.99 -13.72
CA GLU A 113 -27.16 -9.70 -14.61
C GLU A 113 -26.51 -9.98 -15.98
N SER A 114 -25.53 -9.17 -16.40
CA SER A 114 -24.71 -9.43 -17.57
C SER A 114 -23.79 -10.61 -17.28
N THR A 115 -23.99 -11.71 -18.01
CA THR A 115 -23.22 -12.96 -17.83
C THR A 115 -22.05 -13.11 -18.80
N ASP A 116 -21.89 -12.14 -19.70
CA ASP A 116 -20.98 -12.13 -20.83
C ASP A 116 -20.21 -10.81 -20.95
N ILE A 117 -19.89 -10.18 -19.81
CA ILE A 117 -19.05 -8.98 -19.78
C ILE A 117 -17.73 -9.26 -20.50
N ASP A 118 -17.39 -8.42 -21.47
CA ASP A 118 -16.11 -8.51 -22.18
C ASP A 118 -14.96 -8.11 -21.24
N LEU A 119 -14.34 -9.13 -20.62
CA LEU A 119 -13.25 -8.95 -19.66
C LEU A 119 -12.01 -8.35 -20.33
N GLU A 120 -11.75 -8.71 -21.59
CA GLU A 120 -10.57 -8.26 -22.34
C GLU A 120 -10.68 -6.77 -22.68
N ALA A 121 -11.88 -6.28 -22.98
CA ALA A 121 -12.11 -4.85 -23.18
C ALA A 121 -11.80 -4.01 -21.93
N LYS A 122 -11.90 -4.61 -20.73
CA LYS A 122 -11.81 -3.90 -19.44
C LYS A 122 -10.42 -4.06 -18.78
N ILE A 123 -9.65 -5.09 -19.12
CA ILE A 123 -8.33 -5.32 -18.54
C ILE A 123 -7.34 -4.23 -18.97
N GLY A 124 -6.49 -3.79 -18.04
CA GLY A 124 -5.51 -2.72 -18.25
C GLY A 124 -6.12 -1.32 -18.42
N ARG A 125 -7.45 -1.17 -18.33
CA ARG A 125 -8.16 0.10 -18.46
C ARG A 125 -8.39 0.78 -17.12
N PRO A 126 -8.67 2.10 -17.12
CA PRO A 126 -9.03 2.82 -15.90
C PRO A 126 -10.17 2.15 -15.14
N ALA A 127 -10.03 2.05 -13.83
CA ALA A 127 -11.04 1.53 -12.93
C ALA A 127 -10.99 2.25 -11.58
N ALA A 128 -12.11 2.30 -10.87
CA ALA A 128 -12.17 2.87 -9.53
C ALA A 128 -13.06 2.06 -8.59
N LEU A 129 -12.67 2.00 -7.32
CA LEU A 129 -13.57 1.66 -6.21
C LEU A 129 -13.93 2.95 -5.49
N GLU A 130 -15.22 3.19 -5.32
CA GLU A 130 -15.74 4.31 -4.55
C GLU A 130 -16.51 3.78 -3.34
N VAL A 131 -16.19 4.32 -2.16
CA VAL A 131 -16.86 4.00 -0.91
C VAL A 131 -17.36 5.28 -0.28
N THR A 132 -18.68 5.39 -0.16
CA THR A 132 -19.36 6.54 0.44
C THR A 132 -19.84 6.16 1.84
N THR A 133 -19.27 6.82 2.83
CA THR A 133 -19.69 6.71 4.23
C THR A 133 -20.59 7.89 4.58
N PRO A 134 -21.84 7.66 5.00
CA PRO A 134 -22.62 8.72 5.62
C PRO A 134 -21.97 9.02 6.99
N ILE A 135 -21.41 10.23 7.13
CA ILE A 135 -20.87 10.76 8.40
C ILE A 135 -21.92 11.63 9.10
N ASP A 136 -22.82 12.24 8.32
CA ASP A 136 -24.05 12.94 8.69
C ASP A 136 -24.92 13.03 7.41
N GLU A 137 -26.25 13.14 7.50
CA GLU A 137 -27.17 13.29 6.33
C GLU A 137 -26.83 14.47 5.41
N ILE A 138 -26.01 15.42 5.88
CA ILE A 138 -25.71 16.71 5.23
C ILE A 138 -24.39 16.68 4.43
N THR A 139 -23.45 15.78 4.71
CA THR A 139 -22.15 15.74 3.99
C THR A 139 -21.56 14.32 3.95
N PRO A 140 -21.91 13.50 2.94
CA PRO A 140 -21.28 12.20 2.77
C PRO A 140 -19.79 12.37 2.52
N THR A 141 -18.97 11.55 3.17
CA THR A 141 -17.55 11.45 2.82
C THR A 141 -17.37 10.28 1.87
N THR A 142 -16.86 10.59 0.69
CA THR A 142 -16.55 9.61 -0.33
C THR A 142 -15.04 9.43 -0.37
N ARG A 143 -14.61 8.18 -0.32
CA ARG A 143 -13.23 7.80 -0.58
C ARG A 143 -13.16 7.00 -1.86
N ARG A 144 -12.21 7.36 -2.73
CA ARG A 144 -12.06 6.76 -4.05
C ARG A 144 -10.65 6.24 -4.29
N TRP A 145 -10.55 5.01 -4.77
CA TRP A 145 -9.31 4.39 -5.22
C TRP A 145 -9.34 4.25 -6.73
N THR A 146 -8.64 5.13 -7.44
CA THR A 146 -8.60 5.14 -8.91
C THR A 146 -7.29 4.55 -9.41
N GLY A 147 -7.38 3.66 -10.39
CA GLY A 147 -6.22 2.96 -10.91
C GLY A 147 -6.53 2.26 -12.23
N LEU A 148 -5.90 1.10 -12.43
CA LEU A 148 -6.09 0.21 -13.56
C LEU A 148 -6.73 -1.09 -13.08
N CYS A 149 -7.64 -1.64 -13.88
CA CYS A 149 -8.11 -3.01 -13.72
C CYS A 149 -6.98 -3.97 -14.15
N VAL A 150 -6.34 -4.64 -13.19
CA VAL A 150 -5.17 -5.52 -13.46
C VAL A 150 -5.51 -7.01 -13.44
N ASP A 151 -6.69 -7.37 -12.92
CA ASP A 151 -7.24 -8.72 -12.95
C ASP A 151 -8.77 -8.61 -13.03
N PHE A 152 -9.38 -9.36 -13.94
CA PHE A 152 -10.84 -9.42 -14.06
C PHE A 152 -11.24 -10.83 -14.46
N ALA A 153 -12.04 -11.49 -13.63
CA ALA A 153 -12.49 -12.85 -13.86
C ALA A 153 -13.98 -13.00 -13.57
N GLN A 154 -14.69 -13.73 -14.44
CA GLN A 154 -15.98 -14.32 -14.11
C GLN A 154 -15.72 -15.61 -13.33
N THR A 155 -16.04 -15.60 -12.05
CA THR A 155 -15.72 -16.71 -11.13
C THR A 155 -16.82 -17.76 -11.05
N ARG A 156 -18.07 -17.35 -11.28
CA ARG A 156 -19.23 -18.23 -11.19
C ARG A 156 -20.41 -17.69 -11.98
N VAL A 157 -21.16 -18.58 -12.62
CA VAL A 157 -22.53 -18.33 -13.06
C VAL A 157 -23.48 -18.85 -11.98
N GLU A 158 -24.37 -18.00 -11.50
CA GLU A 158 -25.29 -18.30 -10.41
C GLU A 158 -26.60 -18.88 -10.94
N ALA A 159 -27.28 -19.68 -10.12
CA ALA A 159 -28.53 -20.35 -10.51
C ALA A 159 -29.70 -19.38 -10.72
N ASP A 160 -29.60 -18.15 -10.22
CA ASP A 160 -30.60 -17.09 -10.36
C ASP A 160 -30.43 -16.24 -11.64
N GLY A 161 -29.51 -16.64 -12.53
CA GLY A 161 -29.27 -15.98 -13.81
C GLY A 161 -28.25 -14.84 -13.76
N MET A 162 -27.72 -14.51 -12.58
CA MET A 162 -26.61 -13.56 -12.45
C MET A 162 -25.24 -14.24 -12.57
N SER A 163 -24.18 -13.46 -12.73
CA SER A 163 -22.79 -13.92 -12.66
C SER A 163 -21.99 -13.18 -11.59
N THR A 164 -21.06 -13.89 -10.96
CA THR A 164 -20.16 -13.36 -9.93
C THR A 164 -18.78 -13.13 -10.52
N TYR A 165 -18.29 -11.92 -10.33
CA TYR A 165 -17.03 -11.43 -10.88
C TYR A 165 -16.04 -11.04 -9.79
N ARG A 166 -14.75 -11.21 -10.08
CA ARG A 166 -13.63 -10.71 -9.28
C ARG A 166 -12.87 -9.66 -10.08
N ILE A 167 -12.61 -8.51 -9.47
CA ILE A 167 -11.89 -7.39 -10.06
C ILE A 167 -10.75 -6.99 -9.12
N VAL A 168 -9.57 -6.73 -9.66
CA VAL A 168 -8.44 -6.16 -8.91
C VAL A 168 -8.03 -4.82 -9.52
N ILE A 169 -7.97 -3.78 -8.69
CA ILE A 169 -7.56 -2.43 -9.07
C ILE A 169 -6.24 -2.09 -8.38
N ARG A 170 -5.29 -1.54 -9.14
CA ARG A 170 -3.98 -1.06 -8.67
C ARG A 170 -3.69 0.34 -9.20
N PRO A 171 -2.88 1.16 -8.51
CA PRO A 171 -2.55 2.51 -8.99
C PRO A 171 -1.85 2.48 -10.34
N LEU A 172 -1.90 3.61 -11.09
CA LEU A 172 -1.16 3.75 -12.35
C LEU A 172 0.35 3.48 -12.19
N LEU A 173 0.91 3.78 -11.02
CA LEU A 173 2.31 3.50 -10.67
C LEU A 173 2.67 2.01 -10.84
N TRP A 174 1.70 1.10 -10.74
CA TRP A 174 1.90 -0.34 -10.99
C TRP A 174 2.47 -0.64 -12.38
N LYS A 175 2.20 0.20 -13.40
CA LYS A 175 2.76 0.01 -14.75
C LYS A 175 4.28 -0.09 -14.76
N LEU A 176 4.96 0.63 -13.85
CA LEU A 176 6.42 0.61 -13.74
C LEU A 176 6.96 -0.78 -13.34
N SER A 177 6.15 -1.65 -12.73
CA SER A 177 6.54 -3.02 -12.38
C SER A 177 6.50 -3.98 -13.57
N GLN A 178 5.91 -3.58 -14.70
CA GLN A 178 5.68 -4.44 -15.86
C GLN A 178 6.86 -4.46 -16.85
N ARG A 179 7.80 -3.52 -16.73
CA ARG A 179 8.98 -3.40 -17.60
C ARG A 179 10.25 -3.50 -16.77
N ARG A 180 11.23 -4.26 -17.28
CA ARG A 180 12.62 -4.26 -16.79
C ARG A 180 13.52 -3.53 -17.77
N ASN A 181 14.52 -2.82 -17.25
CA ASN A 181 15.35 -1.95 -18.08
C ASN A 181 16.83 -1.90 -17.68
N HIS A 182 17.66 -1.37 -18.58
CA HIS A 182 19.07 -1.06 -18.38
C HIS A 182 19.32 0.37 -18.83
N ARG A 183 19.44 1.30 -17.87
CA ARG A 183 19.52 2.73 -18.13
C ARG A 183 20.62 3.39 -17.32
N LEU A 184 21.14 4.47 -17.87
CA LEU A 184 22.20 5.27 -17.29
C LEU A 184 21.73 6.72 -17.20
N PHE A 185 21.77 7.27 -15.99
CA PHE A 185 21.39 8.65 -15.67
C PHE A 185 22.65 9.37 -15.19
N LEU A 186 23.01 10.47 -15.85
CA LEU A 186 24.21 11.26 -15.56
C LEU A 186 23.81 12.64 -15.05
N HIS A 187 24.50 13.12 -14.02
CA HIS A 187 24.40 14.50 -13.53
C HIS A 187 22.96 14.93 -13.18
N GLN A 188 22.16 14.00 -12.65
CA GLN A 188 20.76 14.22 -12.25
C GLN A 188 20.58 13.95 -10.76
N SER A 189 19.68 14.70 -10.12
CA SER A 189 19.25 14.44 -8.75
C SER A 189 18.28 13.25 -8.73
N ILE A 190 18.11 12.61 -7.57
CA ILE A 190 17.12 11.54 -7.40
C ILE A 190 15.70 12.00 -7.77
N PRO A 191 15.18 13.14 -7.29
CA PRO A 191 13.84 13.59 -7.67
C PRO A 191 13.69 13.84 -9.18
N THR A 192 14.74 14.33 -9.85
CA THR A 192 14.74 14.49 -11.32
C THR A 192 14.61 13.14 -12.04
N ILE A 193 15.39 12.13 -11.63
CA ILE A 193 15.32 10.78 -12.21
C ILE A 193 13.93 10.18 -11.99
N VAL A 194 13.41 10.28 -10.76
CA VAL A 194 12.07 9.79 -10.41
C VAL A 194 10.99 10.46 -11.24
N SER A 195 11.03 11.78 -11.39
CA SER A 195 10.08 12.53 -12.20
C SER A 195 10.11 12.07 -13.65
N THR A 196 11.30 11.86 -14.23
CA THR A 196 11.46 11.33 -15.58
C THR A 196 10.79 9.97 -15.74
N LEU A 197 10.95 9.05 -14.78
CA LEU A 197 10.30 7.74 -14.81
C LEU A 197 8.76 7.88 -14.76
N LEU A 198 8.24 8.74 -13.89
CA LEU A 198 6.79 8.92 -13.74
C LEU A 198 6.16 9.56 -14.98
N GLU A 199 6.82 10.56 -15.56
CA GLU A 199 6.39 11.25 -16.78
C GLU A 199 6.36 10.32 -18.00
N GLU A 200 7.38 9.48 -18.19
CA GLU A 200 7.42 8.48 -19.28
C GLU A 200 6.25 7.49 -19.25
N TRP A 201 5.67 7.26 -18.07
CA TRP A 201 4.55 6.37 -17.86
C TRP A 201 3.22 7.10 -17.66
N ASP A 202 3.17 8.41 -17.88
CA ASP A 202 1.99 9.26 -17.67
C ASP A 202 1.37 9.07 -16.27
N VAL A 203 2.20 8.88 -15.23
CA VAL A 203 1.74 8.75 -13.86
C VAL A 203 1.61 10.16 -13.28
N PRO A 204 0.41 10.64 -12.89
CA PRO A 204 0.27 11.94 -12.26
C PRO A 204 0.84 11.92 -10.83
N PHE A 205 1.66 12.91 -10.50
CA PHE A 205 2.28 13.01 -9.18
C PHE A 205 2.40 14.45 -8.68
N THR A 206 2.67 14.60 -7.39
CA THR A 206 3.03 15.86 -6.73
C THR A 206 4.31 15.65 -5.93
N LEU A 207 5.24 16.61 -6.04
CA LEU A 207 6.45 16.66 -5.22
C LEU A 207 6.25 17.66 -4.07
N GLU A 208 6.16 17.15 -2.84
CA GLU A 208 6.16 17.92 -1.60
C GLU A 208 7.58 17.89 -0.99
N LEU A 209 8.56 18.34 -1.76
CA LEU A 209 9.99 18.41 -1.39
C LEU A 209 10.70 19.50 -2.19
N ASP A 210 11.89 19.90 -1.74
CA ASP A 210 12.74 20.86 -2.46
C ASP A 210 13.87 20.12 -3.19
N ASP A 211 13.76 20.02 -4.53
CA ASP A 211 14.74 19.31 -5.37
C ASP A 211 16.17 19.87 -5.20
N ALA A 212 16.33 21.16 -4.87
CA ALA A 212 17.64 21.77 -4.67
C ALA A 212 18.40 21.21 -3.45
N GLN A 213 17.71 20.52 -2.54
CA GLN A 213 18.32 19.85 -1.38
C GLN A 213 18.95 18.50 -1.73
N TYR A 214 18.66 17.97 -2.93
CA TYR A 214 19.15 16.68 -3.38
C TYR A 214 20.35 16.87 -4.31
N PRO A 215 21.51 16.23 -4.00
CA PRO A 215 22.69 16.39 -4.82
C PRO A 215 22.48 15.76 -6.20
N LYS A 216 23.08 16.39 -7.23
CA LYS A 216 23.22 15.77 -8.54
C LYS A 216 24.25 14.66 -8.47
N LEU A 217 23.85 13.46 -8.82
CA LEU A 217 24.72 12.29 -8.83
C LEU A 217 25.60 12.31 -10.08
N GLU A 218 26.88 11.94 -9.96
CA GLU A 218 27.75 11.78 -11.15
C GLU A 218 27.14 10.74 -12.10
N LEU A 219 26.69 9.62 -11.55
CA LEU A 219 26.15 8.49 -12.29
C LEU A 219 25.14 7.71 -11.45
N ARG A 220 24.01 7.32 -12.05
CA ARG A 220 23.07 6.35 -11.49
C ARG A 220 22.66 5.35 -12.56
N ILE A 221 22.65 4.07 -12.21
CA ILE A 221 22.34 2.98 -13.13
C ILE A 221 21.10 2.26 -12.63
N GLN A 222 20.17 2.01 -13.56
CA GLN A 222 19.13 0.99 -13.44
C GLN A 222 19.65 -0.26 -14.16
N TYR A 223 19.78 -1.38 -13.46
CA TYR A 223 20.44 -2.57 -14.02
C TYR A 223 19.60 -3.83 -13.86
N GLY A 224 18.82 -4.17 -14.89
CA GLY A 224 18.07 -5.44 -14.95
C GLY A 224 16.91 -5.54 -13.94
N GLU A 225 16.56 -4.44 -13.30
CA GLU A 225 15.46 -4.26 -12.36
C GLU A 225 14.26 -3.59 -13.06
N SER A 226 13.07 -3.67 -12.45
CA SER A 226 11.91 -2.96 -13.01
C SER A 226 12.01 -1.45 -12.81
N ASP A 227 11.23 -0.66 -13.55
CA ASP A 227 11.18 0.78 -13.31
C ASP A 227 10.65 1.07 -11.89
N TYR A 228 9.79 0.18 -11.36
CA TYR A 228 9.24 0.30 -10.00
C TYR A 228 10.29 -0.01 -8.93
N ASP A 229 11.04 -1.12 -9.07
CA ASP A 229 12.09 -1.47 -8.10
C ASP A 229 13.17 -0.37 -8.07
N PHE A 230 13.51 0.17 -9.23
CA PHE A 230 14.44 1.29 -9.35
C PHE A 230 13.90 2.56 -8.68
N PHE A 231 12.62 2.88 -8.93
CA PHE A 231 11.92 3.99 -8.29
C PHE A 231 11.95 3.85 -6.76
N GLU A 232 11.54 2.70 -6.20
CA GLU A 232 11.55 2.47 -4.75
C GLU A 232 12.95 2.67 -4.19
N ARG A 233 13.95 1.96 -4.74
CA ARG A 233 15.34 2.03 -4.28
C ARG A 233 15.88 3.46 -4.25
N LEU A 234 15.55 4.29 -5.24
CA LEU A 234 15.96 5.69 -5.26
C LEU A 234 15.29 6.51 -4.15
N LEU A 235 13.99 6.32 -3.93
CA LEU A 235 13.27 7.01 -2.86
C LEU A 235 13.78 6.61 -1.47
N GLU A 236 14.05 5.32 -1.26
CA GLU A 236 14.63 4.82 -0.01
C GLU A 236 15.99 5.46 0.27
N GLU A 237 16.83 5.59 -0.75
CA GLU A 237 18.15 6.23 -0.65
C GLU A 237 18.06 7.72 -0.33
N ALA A 238 17.10 8.42 -0.95
CA ALA A 238 16.85 9.83 -0.74
C ALA A 238 16.10 10.14 0.58
N GLY A 239 15.53 9.14 1.24
CA GLY A 239 14.66 9.34 2.40
C GLY A 239 13.31 9.95 2.04
N ILE A 240 12.86 9.75 0.79
CA ILE A 240 11.58 10.24 0.30
C ILE A 240 10.54 9.13 0.50
N ALA A 241 9.41 9.47 1.10
CA ALA A 241 8.25 8.61 1.20
C ALA A 241 7.24 8.93 0.10
N TYR A 242 6.37 7.99 -0.22
CA TYR A 242 5.22 8.24 -1.08
C TYR A 242 3.94 7.60 -0.53
N TYR A 243 2.81 8.17 -0.93
CA TYR A 243 1.47 7.67 -0.65
C TYR A 243 0.50 8.14 -1.73
N PHE A 244 -0.73 7.63 -1.68
CA PHE A 244 -1.80 8.03 -2.59
C PHE A 244 -2.79 8.91 -1.85
N ASP A 245 -2.92 10.15 -2.30
CA ASP A 245 -3.90 11.09 -1.80
C ASP A 245 -5.17 11.07 -2.65
N ASP A 246 -6.31 11.31 -2.03
CA ASP A 246 -7.60 11.38 -2.73
C ASP A 246 -7.89 12.84 -3.11
N ALA A 247 -7.12 13.34 -4.07
CA ALA A 247 -7.25 14.69 -4.60
C ALA A 247 -8.20 14.68 -5.80
N ASP A 248 -9.25 15.51 -5.75
CA ASP A 248 -10.25 15.64 -6.81
C ASP A 248 -10.91 14.31 -7.24
N GLY A 249 -11.10 13.39 -6.29
CA GLY A 249 -11.70 12.06 -6.53
C GLY A 249 -10.78 11.11 -7.29
N LYS A 250 -9.47 11.35 -7.27
CA LYS A 250 -8.45 10.52 -7.89
C LYS A 250 -7.35 10.19 -6.89
N SER A 251 -6.85 8.96 -6.95
CA SER A 251 -5.67 8.52 -6.22
C SER A 251 -4.41 9.07 -6.88
N GLN A 252 -3.99 10.25 -6.45
CA GLN A 252 -2.78 10.92 -6.93
C GLN A 252 -1.57 10.48 -6.11
N LEU A 253 -0.46 10.18 -6.79
CA LEU A 253 0.81 9.89 -6.13
C LEU A 253 1.41 11.17 -5.53
N VAL A 254 1.76 11.14 -4.26
CA VAL A 254 2.47 12.24 -3.61
C VAL A 254 3.80 11.74 -3.08
N LEU A 255 4.88 12.46 -3.36
CA LEU A 255 6.22 12.18 -2.86
C LEU A 255 6.63 13.28 -1.88
N SER A 256 7.04 12.89 -0.66
CA SER A 256 7.41 13.83 0.40
C SER A 256 8.55 13.29 1.26
N ASP A 257 9.49 14.15 1.64
CA ASP A 257 10.54 13.85 2.63
C ASP A 257 10.12 14.22 4.07
N ALA A 258 8.91 14.76 4.24
CA ALA A 258 8.35 15.11 5.54
C ALA A 258 6.85 14.77 5.64
N PRO A 259 6.38 13.55 5.31
CA PRO A 259 4.96 13.19 5.35
C PRO A 259 4.26 13.46 6.70
N GLN A 260 5.01 13.48 7.80
CA GLN A 260 4.50 13.85 9.13
C GLN A 260 4.08 15.31 9.30
N SER A 261 4.48 16.22 8.40
CA SER A 261 4.12 17.64 8.48
C SER A 261 2.73 17.92 7.90
N ARG A 262 2.05 16.92 7.33
CA ARG A 262 0.67 17.08 6.87
C ARG A 262 -0.27 17.41 8.02
N GLU A 263 -1.27 18.23 7.69
CA GLU A 263 -2.31 18.60 8.63
C GLU A 263 -3.09 17.36 9.08
N PRO A 264 -3.33 17.19 10.40
CA PRO A 264 -4.18 16.13 10.89
C PRO A 264 -5.60 16.25 10.30
N ARG A 265 -6.29 15.10 10.23
CA ARG A 265 -7.73 15.08 9.92
C ARG A 265 -8.48 16.08 10.81
N ALA A 266 -9.32 16.91 10.19
CA ALA A 266 -10.09 17.94 10.90
C ALA A 266 -11.03 17.34 11.97
N ALA A 267 -11.76 16.27 11.62
CA ALA A 267 -12.62 15.55 12.55
C ALA A 267 -11.84 14.48 13.34
N LYS A 268 -11.98 14.49 14.66
CA LYS A 268 -11.43 13.44 15.52
C LYS A 268 -12.25 12.16 15.36
N LEU A 269 -11.57 11.01 15.30
CA LEU A 269 -12.22 9.70 15.25
C LEU A 269 -12.44 9.18 16.68
N PRO A 270 -13.68 9.09 17.18
CA PRO A 270 -13.96 8.53 18.51
C PRO A 270 -13.64 7.04 18.58
N PHE A 271 -13.29 6.56 19.78
CA PHE A 271 -13.14 5.12 20.06
C PHE A 271 -14.41 4.58 20.72
N VAL A 272 -14.94 3.47 20.19
CA VAL A 272 -16.14 2.79 20.70
C VAL A 272 -15.88 1.29 20.80
N ASP A 273 -15.87 0.75 22.03
CA ASP A 273 -15.56 -0.65 22.32
C ASP A 273 -16.73 -1.61 21.98
N GLU A 274 -17.97 -1.21 22.28
CA GLU A 274 -19.18 -1.98 21.99
C GLU A 274 -20.20 -1.18 21.16
N MET A 275 -20.67 -1.74 20.05
CA MET A 275 -21.66 -1.11 19.14
C MET A 275 -22.96 -0.69 19.85
N THR A 276 -23.33 -1.32 20.97
CA THR A 276 -24.59 -1.06 21.69
C THR A 276 -24.62 0.29 22.40
N SER A 277 -23.46 0.83 22.80
CA SER A 277 -23.35 2.13 23.46
C SER A 277 -23.32 3.31 22.49
N ALA A 278 -23.22 3.03 21.19
CA ALA A 278 -23.14 4.04 20.15
C ALA A 278 -24.49 4.71 19.84
N GLY A 279 -25.60 4.36 20.48
CA GLY A 279 -26.87 5.10 20.34
C GLY A 279 -27.29 5.39 18.88
N GLY A 280 -27.00 4.48 17.94
CA GLY A 280 -27.28 4.71 16.52
C GLY A 280 -26.38 5.75 15.84
N ALA A 281 -25.17 6.00 16.34
CA ALA A 281 -24.27 7.04 15.85
C ALA A 281 -24.02 6.90 14.34
N GLU A 282 -24.39 7.95 13.63
CA GLU A 282 -24.17 8.18 12.19
C GLU A 282 -22.73 8.61 11.88
N VAL A 283 -21.82 8.54 12.86
CA VAL A 283 -20.44 9.09 12.77
C VAL A 283 -19.42 7.97 12.65
N GLU A 284 -18.32 8.17 11.89
CA GLU A 284 -17.19 7.23 11.84
C GLU A 284 -16.54 7.02 13.23
N TYR A 285 -16.14 5.79 13.57
CA TYR A 285 -15.46 5.47 14.83
C TYR A 285 -14.41 4.36 14.69
N ALA A 286 -13.47 4.31 15.64
CA ALA A 286 -12.51 3.22 15.80
C ALA A 286 -13.00 2.23 16.87
N THR A 287 -12.90 0.93 16.60
CA THR A 287 -13.31 -0.13 17.55
C THR A 287 -12.13 -0.87 18.17
N ARG A 288 -10.93 -0.72 17.61
CA ARG A 288 -9.74 -1.44 18.06
C ARG A 288 -8.54 -0.53 18.02
N ILE A 289 -7.86 -0.41 19.15
CA ILE A 289 -6.59 0.27 19.28
C ILE A 289 -5.58 -0.74 19.81
N GLY A 290 -4.44 -0.86 19.14
CA GLY A 290 -3.35 -1.73 19.55
C GLY A 290 -2.05 -0.95 19.60
N LEU A 291 -1.34 -1.07 20.71
CA LEU A 291 0.03 -0.56 20.85
C LEU A 291 1.00 -1.73 20.81
N ARG A 292 2.04 -1.62 19.99
CA ARG A 292 3.09 -2.62 19.88
C ARG A 292 4.46 -1.97 19.92
N HIS A 293 5.34 -2.51 20.75
CA HIS A 293 6.76 -2.18 20.76
C HIS A 293 7.55 -3.35 20.18
N ARG A 294 8.63 -3.05 19.45
CA ARG A 294 9.55 -4.04 18.90
C ARG A 294 10.97 -3.51 19.05
N VAL A 295 11.89 -4.37 19.45
CA VAL A 295 13.33 -4.06 19.45
C VAL A 295 13.80 -3.80 18.02
N ARG A 296 14.64 -2.79 17.83
CA ARG A 296 15.24 -2.39 16.54
C ARG A 296 16.73 -2.06 16.75
N PRO A 297 17.54 -2.07 15.67
CA PRO A 297 18.88 -1.50 15.71
C PRO A 297 18.85 -0.06 16.22
N GLY A 298 19.74 0.26 17.17
CA GLY A 298 19.81 1.59 17.77
C GLY A 298 20.77 2.53 17.06
N ALA A 299 21.84 1.98 16.50
CA ALA A 299 22.88 2.76 15.87
C ALA A 299 23.14 2.24 14.46
N LEU A 300 23.43 3.16 13.55
CA LEU A 300 23.79 2.84 12.17
C LEU A 300 25.01 3.68 11.79
N VAL A 301 26.06 3.00 11.34
CA VAL A 301 27.28 3.62 10.85
C VAL A 301 27.47 3.23 9.38
N TYR A 302 27.53 4.24 8.52
CA TYR A 302 27.88 4.08 7.11
C TYR A 302 29.29 4.54 6.87
N ARG A 303 30.03 3.79 6.07
CA ARG A 303 31.36 4.15 5.62
C ARG A 303 31.54 3.92 4.12
N ASP A 304 32.31 4.81 3.52
CA ASP A 304 32.68 4.79 2.10
C ASP A 304 34.15 5.20 1.91
N HIS A 305 34.62 5.20 0.67
CA HIS A 305 35.97 5.51 0.28
C HIS A 305 36.01 6.22 -1.08
N ASP A 306 36.54 7.44 -1.08
CA ASP A 306 36.84 8.21 -2.30
C ASP A 306 38.29 7.94 -2.72
N TYR A 307 38.49 7.23 -3.83
CA TYR A 307 39.84 6.95 -4.34
C TYR A 307 40.58 8.22 -4.79
N ARG A 308 39.86 9.30 -5.13
CA ARG A 308 40.45 10.61 -5.48
C ARG A 308 40.91 11.35 -4.22
N ARG A 309 40.33 11.02 -3.05
CA ARG A 309 40.69 11.59 -1.74
C ARG A 309 40.76 10.49 -0.65
N PRO A 310 41.76 9.60 -0.67
CA PRO A 310 41.80 8.42 0.21
C PRO A 310 41.84 8.74 1.72
N SER A 311 42.30 9.94 2.08
CA SER A 311 42.35 10.40 3.47
C SER A 311 41.05 11.05 3.97
N LEU A 312 40.06 11.26 3.08
CA LEU A 312 38.77 11.83 3.47
C LEU A 312 37.97 10.81 4.28
N ASP A 313 37.57 11.18 5.49
CA ASP A 313 36.73 10.31 6.33
C ASP A 313 35.27 10.42 5.88
N LEU A 314 34.89 9.55 4.94
CA LEU A 314 33.50 9.38 4.52
C LEU A 314 32.77 8.45 5.47
N ARG A 315 32.36 9.00 6.62
CA ARG A 315 31.54 8.29 7.61
C ARG A 315 30.29 9.08 7.97
N GLY A 316 29.15 8.40 7.95
CA GLY A 316 27.90 8.87 8.52
C GLY A 316 27.52 8.01 9.73
N SER A 317 26.96 8.60 10.77
CA SER A 317 26.48 7.84 11.93
C SER A 317 25.17 8.40 12.49
N SER A 318 24.34 7.50 13.01
CA SER A 318 23.15 7.81 13.79
C SER A 318 23.22 7.09 15.13
N THR A 319 22.87 7.79 16.22
CA THR A 319 22.98 7.29 17.59
C THR A 319 21.67 6.69 18.10
N ALA A 320 21.80 5.76 19.05
CA ALA A 320 20.67 5.12 19.71
C ALA A 320 19.86 6.09 20.57
N SER A 321 18.55 5.83 20.61
CA SER A 321 17.60 6.60 21.43
C SER A 321 17.51 6.09 22.87
N SER A 322 18.07 4.91 23.14
CA SER A 322 18.09 4.28 24.47
C SER A 322 19.34 3.42 24.67
N GLU A 323 19.75 3.25 25.93
CA GLU A 323 20.93 2.44 26.29
C GLU A 323 20.84 0.98 25.81
N THR A 324 19.64 0.39 25.82
CA THR A 324 19.41 -0.98 25.36
C THR A 324 19.67 -1.12 23.86
N GLU A 325 19.31 -0.10 23.08
CA GLU A 325 19.44 -0.10 21.62
C GLU A 325 20.89 0.16 21.17
N THR A 326 21.74 0.77 22.02
CA THR A 326 23.16 1.03 21.73
C THR A 326 23.94 -0.24 21.39
N ARG A 327 23.55 -1.41 21.94
CA ARG A 327 24.22 -2.69 21.64
C ARG A 327 23.86 -3.26 20.27
N TYR A 328 22.81 -2.76 19.64
CA TYR A 328 22.34 -3.23 18.34
C TYR A 328 22.81 -2.27 17.23
N GLU A 329 24.11 -2.00 17.19
CA GLU A 329 24.72 -1.22 16.12
C GLU A 329 24.78 -2.05 14.83
N GLN A 330 24.44 -1.39 13.71
CA GLN A 330 24.71 -1.89 12.37
C GLN A 330 25.81 -1.06 11.73
N PHE A 331 26.88 -1.72 11.29
CA PHE A 331 27.95 -1.10 10.53
C PHE A 331 27.87 -1.56 9.08
N VAL A 332 27.78 -0.62 8.15
CA VAL A 332 27.69 -0.90 6.72
C VAL A 332 28.79 -0.16 5.97
N TYR A 333 29.64 -0.93 5.29
CA TYR A 333 30.59 -0.40 4.30
C TYR A 333 30.02 -0.61 2.91
N HIS A 334 29.71 0.48 2.21
CA HIS A 334 29.18 0.43 0.85
C HIS A 334 29.95 1.43 -0.03
N PRO A 335 30.81 0.95 -0.95
CA PRO A 335 31.62 1.82 -1.77
C PRO A 335 30.77 2.61 -2.79
N GLY A 336 31.04 3.91 -2.94
CA GLY A 336 30.38 4.79 -3.90
C GLY A 336 28.97 5.24 -3.50
N ARG A 337 28.64 5.22 -2.20
CA ARG A 337 27.33 5.66 -1.66
C ARG A 337 27.26 7.18 -1.43
N PHE A 338 28.37 7.82 -1.08
CA PHE A 338 28.45 9.27 -0.80
C PHE A 338 28.93 10.09 -2.01
N LEU A 339 29.28 9.43 -3.11
CA LEU A 339 30.00 10.01 -4.24
C LEU A 339 29.13 10.15 -5.49
#